data_AF-A0A962CDI4-F1
#
_entry.id   AF-A0A962CDI4-F1
#
_cell.length_a   1.000
_cell.length_b   1.000
_cell.length_c   1.000
_cell.angle_alpha   90.00
_cell.angle_beta   90.00
_cell.angle_gamma   90.00
#
_symmetry.space_group_name_H-M   'P 1'
#
loop_
_entity.id
_entity.type
_entity.pdbx_description
1 polymer ?
#
loop_
_entity_poly.entity_id
_entity_poly.type
_entity_poly.pdbx_seq_one_letter_code
_entity_poly.pdbx_strand_id
1 'polypeptide(L)'
;MSTARAGGSKGQGKPASEAASPAQWAARYEQVALVLQGGGALGAYQCGVCEALHEAGIHPHWFAGTSIGAINAALLAGNAPEHRIDRLRTFWREITRLGNSVAWPFEAVARAAAWLPPTNAVSAGLSAASAIGSVALGQHGFFEPRAISPLAYADGSPQATSLYDTQPLKRTLERLVDFDRINHRSVRLAVGAANIDTGNVRYFDSALEPLRAEHIMASAALPPAFPAIEIDGKAYWDGGIVSNTPLDYVLAAQPRRDSLVFQVDLWSARGLRPQTLMDVLERQKDIQYSSRTRYGTDTVAREQKLRNALGQLIESLPDGKLPAKLEADLQPWLCDRV
;
A
#
# COMPACT_ATOMS: atom_id res chain seq x y z
N MET A 1 -14.56 2.31 -82.45
CA MET A 1 -15.02 2.54 -81.07
C MET A 1 -14.38 1.49 -80.18
N SER A 2 -13.35 1.84 -79.41
CA SER A 2 -12.84 0.96 -78.36
C SER A 2 -12.36 1.81 -77.19
N THR A 3 -12.81 1.39 -76.02
CA THR A 3 -12.95 2.07 -74.74
C THR A 3 -11.63 2.31 -74.01
N ALA A 4 -11.50 3.50 -73.42
CA ALA A 4 -10.57 3.81 -72.33
C ALA A 4 -11.24 3.62 -70.96
N ARG A 5 -10.49 3.13 -69.96
CA ARG A 5 -10.67 3.23 -68.48
C ARG A 5 -9.83 2.12 -67.82
N ALA A 6 -9.25 2.22 -66.64
CA ALA A 6 -8.91 3.29 -65.71
C ALA A 6 -7.95 2.62 -64.71
N GLY A 7 -6.78 3.19 -64.48
CA GLY A 7 -5.81 2.70 -63.50
C GLY A 7 -6.29 2.97 -62.08
N GLY A 8 -6.55 1.91 -61.32
CA GLY A 8 -6.88 1.99 -59.91
C GLY A 8 -5.67 2.39 -59.07
N SER A 9 -5.71 3.60 -58.50
CA SER A 9 -4.80 4.04 -57.46
C SER A 9 -5.04 3.19 -56.21
N LYS A 10 -4.05 2.38 -55.82
CA LYS A 10 -4.02 1.71 -54.51
C LYS A 10 -3.92 2.80 -53.44
N GLY A 11 -5.02 3.04 -52.72
CA GLY A 11 -5.00 3.85 -51.51
C GLY A 11 -4.00 3.25 -50.53
N GLN A 12 -2.95 4.00 -50.23
CA GLN A 12 -2.07 3.72 -49.10
C GLN A 12 -2.92 3.86 -47.84
N GLY A 13 -3.28 2.73 -47.22
CA GLY A 13 -3.83 2.74 -45.88
C GLY A 13 -2.82 3.39 -44.95
N LYS A 14 -3.23 4.46 -44.25
CA LYS A 14 -2.47 4.97 -43.11
C LYS A 14 -2.17 3.79 -42.17
N PRO A 15 -0.92 3.56 -41.74
CA PRO A 15 -0.66 2.54 -40.74
C PRO A 15 -1.51 2.86 -39.51
N ALA A 16 -2.28 1.87 -39.03
CA ALA A 16 -2.92 1.96 -37.73
C ALA A 16 -1.83 2.30 -36.72
N SER A 17 -1.99 3.40 -35.95
CA SER A 17 -1.00 3.74 -34.93
C SER A 17 -0.91 2.55 -33.98
N GLU A 18 0.24 1.89 -33.90
CA GLU A 18 0.49 0.88 -32.87
C GLU A 18 0.14 1.52 -31.52
N ALA A 19 -0.80 0.90 -30.80
CA ALA A 19 -1.18 1.38 -29.48
C ALA A 19 0.09 1.41 -28.61
N ALA A 20 0.36 2.57 -28.00
CA ALA A 20 1.53 2.73 -27.14
C ALA A 20 1.55 1.64 -26.06
N SER A 21 2.72 1.07 -25.78
CA SER A 21 2.86 0.07 -24.71
C SER A 21 2.52 0.68 -23.35
N PRO A 22 2.12 -0.12 -22.34
CA PRO A 22 1.84 0.39 -21.00
C PRO A 22 2.98 1.23 -20.42
N ALA A 23 4.24 0.81 -20.62
CA ALA A 23 5.43 1.57 -20.23
C ALA A 23 5.54 2.93 -20.95
N GLN A 24 5.31 2.96 -22.26
CA GLN A 24 5.33 4.22 -23.04
C GLN A 24 4.23 5.18 -22.61
N TRP A 25 3.07 4.66 -22.21
CA TRP A 25 1.98 5.47 -21.68
C TRP A 25 2.29 6.01 -20.28
N ALA A 26 2.82 5.18 -19.39
CA ALA A 26 3.23 5.58 -18.05
C ALA A 26 4.36 6.63 -18.07
N ALA A 27 5.28 6.56 -19.03
CA ALA A 27 6.37 7.52 -19.20
C ALA A 27 5.92 8.95 -19.58
N ARG A 28 4.64 9.16 -19.90
CA ARG A 28 4.07 10.50 -20.15
C ARG A 28 3.89 11.32 -18.88
N TYR A 29 3.80 10.64 -17.73
CA TYR A 29 3.59 11.27 -16.44
C TYR A 29 4.92 11.64 -15.80
N GLU A 30 4.98 12.81 -15.18
CA GLU A 30 6.15 13.29 -14.44
C GLU A 30 6.41 12.44 -13.19
N GLN A 31 5.36 11.83 -12.67
CA GLN A 31 5.39 11.05 -11.45
C GLN A 31 4.61 9.74 -11.60
N VAL A 32 5.19 8.63 -11.14
CA VAL A 32 4.51 7.33 -11.11
C VAL A 32 4.58 6.80 -9.69
N ALA A 33 3.43 6.78 -9.02
CA ALA A 33 3.29 6.38 -7.63
C ALA A 33 2.57 5.05 -7.50
N LEU A 34 2.98 4.25 -6.51
CA LEU A 34 2.32 3.02 -6.11
C LEU A 34 1.90 3.13 -4.64
N VAL A 35 0.59 3.11 -4.41
CA VAL A 35 -0.07 3.25 -3.12
C VAL A 35 -0.55 1.87 -2.66
N LEU A 36 0.00 1.40 -1.55
CA LEU A 36 -0.22 0.06 -1.01
C LEU A 36 -1.00 0.13 0.31
N GLN A 37 -2.25 -0.33 0.28
CA GLN A 37 -3.14 -0.35 1.43
C GLN A 37 -2.68 -1.34 2.52
N GLY A 38 -3.00 -1.08 3.79
CA GLY A 38 -2.83 -2.06 4.86
C GLY A 38 -3.87 -3.20 4.79
N GLY A 39 -3.47 -4.42 5.16
CA GLY A 39 -4.38 -5.58 5.13
C GLY A 39 -3.84 -6.88 5.71
N GLY A 40 -2.76 -6.83 6.50
CA GLY A 40 -2.12 -8.03 7.05
C GLY A 40 -1.76 -9.04 5.96
N ALA A 41 -2.23 -10.29 6.10
CA ALA A 41 -1.95 -11.35 5.13
C ALA A 41 -2.46 -11.06 3.70
N LEU A 42 -3.50 -10.22 3.54
CA LEU A 42 -3.98 -9.80 2.21
C LEU A 42 -2.92 -9.03 1.41
N GLY A 43 -1.87 -8.50 2.08
CA GLY A 43 -0.73 -7.87 1.42
C GLY A 43 -0.04 -8.76 0.38
N ALA A 44 -0.21 -10.09 0.43
CA ALA A 44 0.33 -11.01 -0.57
C ALA A 44 -0.23 -10.73 -1.98
N TYR A 45 -1.49 -10.27 -2.09
CA TYR A 45 -2.09 -9.91 -3.37
C TYR A 45 -1.40 -8.71 -4.03
N GLN A 46 -0.79 -7.82 -3.24
CA GLN A 46 -0.02 -6.68 -3.77
C GLN A 46 1.20 -7.15 -4.56
N CYS A 47 1.79 -8.30 -4.20
CA CYS A 47 2.93 -8.85 -4.93
C CYS A 47 2.59 -9.18 -6.39
N GLY A 48 1.39 -9.72 -6.65
CA GLY A 48 0.93 -9.99 -8.01
C GLY A 48 0.74 -8.71 -8.83
N VAL A 49 0.24 -7.64 -8.21
CA VAL A 49 0.16 -6.33 -8.86
C VAL A 49 1.55 -5.77 -9.17
N CYS A 50 2.49 -5.88 -8.23
CA CYS A 50 3.86 -5.42 -8.44
C CYS A 50 4.56 -6.20 -9.56
N GLU A 51 4.33 -7.52 -9.64
CA GLU A 51 4.85 -8.37 -10.71
C GLU A 51 4.26 -7.97 -12.07
N ALA A 52 2.95 -7.77 -12.16
CA ALA A 52 2.32 -7.30 -13.40
C ALA A 52 2.82 -5.92 -13.85
N LEU A 53 3.05 -4.98 -12.93
CA LEU A 53 3.64 -3.68 -13.26
C LEU A 53 5.08 -3.84 -13.78
N HIS A 54 5.87 -4.70 -13.15
CA HIS A 54 7.24 -5.00 -13.57
C HIS A 54 7.27 -5.61 -14.98
N GLU A 55 6.44 -6.63 -15.25
CA GLU A 55 6.30 -7.26 -16.57
C GLU A 55 5.83 -6.27 -17.65
N ALA A 56 4.96 -5.33 -17.28
CA ALA A 56 4.50 -4.27 -18.16
C ALA A 56 5.55 -3.16 -18.42
N GLY A 57 6.73 -3.23 -17.78
CA GLY A 57 7.79 -2.21 -17.87
C GLY A 57 7.45 -0.90 -17.16
N ILE A 58 6.48 -0.92 -16.24
CA ILE A 58 6.10 0.24 -15.45
C ILE A 58 6.92 0.23 -14.16
N HIS A 59 7.72 1.28 -13.97
CA HIS A 59 8.61 1.41 -12.83
C HIS A 59 8.20 2.60 -11.95
N PRO A 60 7.33 2.38 -10.94
CA PRO A 60 7.07 3.41 -9.95
C PRO A 60 8.36 3.85 -9.25
N HIS A 61 8.43 5.14 -8.95
CA HIS A 61 9.53 5.77 -8.24
C HIS A 61 9.08 6.46 -6.95
N TRP A 62 7.77 6.47 -6.68
CA TRP A 62 7.23 6.82 -5.38
C TRP A 62 6.37 5.66 -4.85
N PHE A 63 6.77 5.10 -3.72
CA PHE A 63 6.01 4.08 -3.00
C PHE A 63 5.42 4.70 -1.75
N ALA A 64 4.12 4.50 -1.53
CA ALA A 64 3.44 4.93 -0.32
C ALA A 64 2.70 3.74 0.28
N GLY A 65 2.87 3.49 1.57
CA GLY A 65 2.24 2.33 2.20
C GLY A 65 1.86 2.54 3.67
N THR A 66 0.88 1.73 4.10
CA THR A 66 0.46 1.61 5.50
C THR A 66 0.46 0.14 5.90
N SER A 67 0.88 -0.20 7.12
CA SER A 67 0.90 -1.57 7.62
C SER A 67 1.73 -2.51 6.74
N ILE A 68 1.21 -3.68 6.38
CA ILE A 68 1.84 -4.58 5.39
C ILE A 68 2.16 -3.87 4.06
N GLY A 69 1.36 -2.88 3.67
CA GLY A 69 1.62 -2.07 2.48
C GLY A 69 2.89 -1.22 2.64
N ALA A 70 3.20 -0.74 3.85
CA ALA A 70 4.46 -0.06 4.14
C ALA A 70 5.66 -1.00 4.04
N ILE A 71 5.50 -2.25 4.48
CA ILE A 71 6.56 -3.27 4.35
C ILE A 71 6.83 -3.58 2.88
N ASN A 72 5.78 -3.85 2.10
CA ASN A 72 5.91 -4.07 0.66
C ASN A 72 6.51 -2.83 -0.05
N ALA A 73 6.07 -1.62 0.31
CA ALA A 73 6.62 -0.37 -0.22
C ALA A 73 8.12 -0.21 0.09
N ALA A 74 8.54 -0.53 1.32
CA ALA A 74 9.94 -0.50 1.72
C ALA A 74 10.78 -1.51 0.95
N LEU A 75 10.29 -2.74 0.76
CA LEU A 75 10.96 -3.76 -0.06
C LEU A 75 11.14 -3.31 -1.51
N LEU A 76 10.15 -2.62 -2.08
CA LEU A 76 10.23 -2.08 -3.44
C LEU A 76 11.18 -0.88 -3.55
N ALA A 77 11.15 0.03 -2.58
CA ALA A 77 11.97 1.24 -2.57
C ALA A 77 13.45 0.91 -2.26
N GLY A 78 13.69 0.05 -1.28
CA GLY A 78 15.03 -0.36 -0.86
C GLY A 78 15.70 -1.38 -1.76
N ASN A 79 15.19 -1.64 -2.97
CA ASN A 79 15.83 -2.55 -3.92
C ASN A 79 15.81 -1.99 -5.34
N ALA A 80 16.84 -2.34 -6.12
CA ALA A 80 16.92 -2.00 -7.53
C ALA A 80 15.76 -2.67 -8.31
N PRO A 81 15.25 -2.05 -9.39
CA PRO A 81 14.08 -2.53 -10.14
C PRO A 81 14.07 -4.03 -10.47
N GLU A 82 15.23 -4.57 -10.83
CA GLU A 82 15.51 -5.97 -11.16
C GLU A 82 15.39 -6.94 -9.97
N HIS A 83 15.50 -6.46 -8.73
CA HIS A 83 15.47 -7.28 -7.51
C HIS A 83 14.19 -7.11 -6.69
N ARG A 84 13.33 -6.15 -7.04
CA ARG A 84 12.11 -5.82 -6.29
C ARG A 84 11.19 -7.03 -6.09
N ILE A 85 10.91 -7.77 -7.16
CA ILE A 85 9.99 -8.92 -7.12
C ILE A 85 10.59 -10.08 -6.33
N ASP A 86 11.88 -10.37 -6.51
CA ASP A 86 12.57 -11.41 -5.76
C ASP A 86 12.59 -11.13 -4.24
N ARG A 87 12.72 -9.86 -3.87
CA ARG A 87 12.72 -9.42 -2.46
C ARG A 87 11.35 -9.52 -1.82
N LEU A 88 10.29 -9.14 -2.54
CA LEU A 88 8.92 -9.41 -2.11
C LEU A 88 8.70 -10.92 -1.92
N ARG A 89 9.07 -11.75 -2.89
CA ARG A 89 8.93 -13.21 -2.80
C ARG A 89 9.70 -13.81 -1.64
N THR A 90 10.91 -13.31 -1.39
CA THR A 90 11.74 -13.74 -0.26
C THR A 90 11.06 -13.43 1.07
N PHE A 91 10.62 -12.19 1.26
CA PHE A 91 9.90 -11.77 2.46
C PHE A 91 8.66 -12.64 2.69
N TRP A 92 7.76 -12.73 1.71
CA TRP A 92 6.51 -13.49 1.85
C TRP A 92 6.75 -14.99 2.08
N ARG A 93 7.79 -15.59 1.49
CA ARG A 93 8.15 -16.99 1.73
C ARG A 93 8.66 -17.23 3.16
N GLU A 94 9.39 -16.28 3.72
CA GLU A 94 9.89 -16.38 5.10
C GLU A 94 8.75 -16.19 6.09
N ILE A 95 7.96 -15.14 5.93
CA ILE A 95 6.85 -14.80 6.83
C ILE A 95 5.60 -15.65 6.61
N THR A 96 5.63 -16.69 5.77
CA THR A 96 4.56 -17.71 5.69
C THR A 96 4.96 -18.98 6.44
N ARG A 97 6.20 -19.08 6.94
CA ARG A 97 6.64 -20.17 7.80
C ARG A 97 6.22 -19.90 9.25
N LEU A 98 5.66 -20.91 9.91
CA LEU A 98 5.30 -20.83 11.32
C LEU A 98 6.55 -20.57 12.18
N GLY A 99 6.42 -19.71 13.19
CA GLY A 99 7.45 -19.51 14.20
C GLY A 99 7.62 -20.76 15.06
N ASN A 100 8.88 -21.14 15.34
CA ASN A 100 9.31 -22.26 16.18
C ASN A 100 9.10 -23.69 15.65
N SER A 101 10.07 -24.55 15.97
CA SER A 101 10.13 -26.00 15.69
C SER A 101 9.01 -26.83 16.33
N VAL A 102 8.10 -26.20 17.08
CA VAL A 102 6.97 -26.83 17.80
C VAL A 102 5.66 -26.74 16.99
N ALA A 103 5.70 -26.19 15.76
CA ALA A 103 4.58 -26.18 14.82
C ALA A 103 4.19 -27.56 14.26
N TRP A 104 5.04 -28.57 14.45
CA TRP A 104 4.86 -29.95 13.97
C TRP A 104 3.45 -30.54 14.21
N PRO A 105 2.79 -30.39 15.37
CA PRO A 105 1.45 -30.94 15.59
C PRO A 105 0.39 -30.32 14.67
N PHE A 106 0.47 -29.01 14.41
CA PHE A 106 -0.44 -28.32 13.49
C PHE A 106 -0.14 -28.69 12.03
N GLU A 107 1.14 -28.81 11.67
CA GLU A 107 1.55 -29.29 10.34
C GLU A 107 1.10 -30.74 10.09
N ALA A 108 1.19 -31.62 11.10
CA ALA A 108 0.73 -33.00 11.01
C ALA A 108 -0.79 -33.09 10.81
N VAL A 109 -1.56 -32.25 11.52
CA VAL A 109 -3.03 -32.16 11.33
C VAL A 109 -3.38 -31.61 9.95
N ALA A 110 -2.71 -30.57 9.48
CA ALA A 110 -2.94 -30.03 8.13
C ALA A 110 -2.61 -31.06 7.04
N ARG A 111 -1.51 -31.81 7.20
CA ARG A 111 -1.12 -32.90 6.29
C ARG A 111 -2.08 -34.09 6.34
N ALA A 112 -2.62 -34.42 7.51
CA ALA A 112 -3.62 -35.47 7.66
C ALA A 112 -4.96 -35.05 7.01
N ALA A 113 -5.35 -33.80 7.16
CA ALA A 113 -6.56 -33.27 6.57
C ALA A 113 -6.50 -33.14 5.03
N ALA A 114 -5.31 -33.11 4.44
CA ALA A 114 -5.14 -33.20 2.98
C ALA A 114 -5.58 -34.56 2.39
N TRP A 115 -5.74 -35.60 3.22
CA TRP A 115 -6.33 -36.89 2.83
C TRP A 115 -7.85 -36.92 2.93
N LEU A 116 -8.48 -35.87 3.48
CA LEU A 116 -9.93 -35.74 3.51
C LEU A 116 -10.43 -35.16 2.18
N PRO A 117 -11.65 -35.51 1.75
CA PRO A 117 -12.24 -34.92 0.56
C PRO A 117 -12.34 -33.39 0.70
N PRO A 118 -11.92 -32.60 -0.31
CA PRO A 118 -11.90 -31.15 -0.26
C PRO A 118 -13.32 -30.61 -0.34
N THR A 119 -14.00 -30.53 0.79
CA THR A 119 -15.29 -29.87 0.94
C THR A 119 -15.10 -28.46 1.46
N ASN A 120 -16.04 -27.56 1.17
CA ASN A 120 -16.00 -26.18 1.67
C ASN A 120 -15.87 -26.11 3.21
N ALA A 121 -16.49 -27.05 3.93
CA ALA A 121 -16.41 -27.13 5.39
C ALA A 121 -15.01 -27.52 5.89
N VAL A 122 -14.37 -28.50 5.24
CA VAL A 122 -12.99 -28.93 5.59
C VAL A 122 -11.98 -27.83 5.27
N SER A 123 -12.10 -27.19 4.09
CA SER A 123 -11.22 -26.08 3.71
C SER A 123 -11.37 -24.85 4.63
N ALA A 124 -12.60 -24.51 5.02
CA ALA A 124 -12.88 -23.45 5.98
C ALA A 124 -12.31 -23.77 7.36
N GLY A 125 -12.48 -25.00 7.84
CA GLY A 125 -11.93 -25.48 9.11
C GLY A 125 -10.40 -25.42 9.16
N LEU A 126 -9.73 -25.87 8.08
CA LEU A 126 -8.27 -25.81 7.97
C LEU A 126 -7.73 -24.39 7.90
N SER A 127 -8.40 -23.51 7.16
CA SER A 127 -8.02 -22.10 7.07
C SER A 127 -8.16 -21.42 8.44
N ALA A 128 -9.25 -21.71 9.17
CA ALA A 128 -9.45 -21.20 10.52
C ALA A 128 -8.40 -21.72 11.51
N ALA A 129 -8.11 -23.03 11.49
CA ALA A 129 -7.08 -23.62 12.33
C ALA A 129 -5.67 -23.07 12.02
N SER A 130 -5.35 -22.84 10.75
CA SER A 130 -4.07 -22.26 10.33
C SER A 130 -3.94 -20.80 10.77
N ALA A 131 -5.02 -20.02 10.66
CA ALA A 131 -5.05 -18.63 11.13
C ALA A 131 -4.91 -18.53 12.66
N ILE A 132 -5.54 -19.45 13.41
CA ILE A 132 -5.37 -19.53 14.87
C ILE A 132 -3.95 -19.96 15.23
N GLY A 133 -3.41 -20.96 14.52
CA GLY A 133 -2.05 -21.46 14.71
C GLY A 133 -0.97 -20.41 14.46
N SER A 134 -1.08 -19.61 13.39
CA SER A 134 -0.10 -18.55 13.09
C SER A 134 -0.11 -17.42 14.11
N VAL A 135 -1.29 -17.07 14.62
CA VAL A 135 -1.44 -16.11 15.73
C VAL A 135 -0.85 -16.69 17.01
N ALA A 136 -1.07 -17.97 17.33
CA ALA A 136 -0.57 -18.58 18.56
C ALA A 136 0.93 -18.86 18.57
N LEU A 137 1.50 -19.28 17.44
CA LEU A 137 2.91 -19.72 17.34
C LEU A 137 3.86 -18.61 16.90
N GLY A 138 3.32 -17.49 16.43
CA GLY A 138 4.12 -16.46 15.78
C GLY A 138 4.44 -16.81 14.34
N GLN A 139 5.09 -15.87 13.67
CA GLN A 139 5.40 -15.95 12.26
C GLN A 139 6.88 -15.69 12.04
N HIS A 140 7.58 -16.64 11.42
CA HIS A 140 9.03 -16.61 11.29
C HIS A 140 9.50 -15.33 10.60
N GLY A 141 10.46 -14.64 11.21
CA GLY A 141 11.00 -13.39 10.68
C GLY A 141 10.04 -12.20 10.75
N PHE A 142 8.89 -12.33 11.43
CA PHE A 142 7.91 -11.26 11.56
C PHE A 142 7.58 -10.96 13.04
N PHE A 143 7.03 -11.92 13.78
CA PHE A 143 6.74 -11.73 15.21
C PHE A 143 6.73 -13.03 15.99
N GLU A 144 6.95 -12.93 17.30
CA GLU A 144 6.97 -14.07 18.22
C GLU A 144 6.03 -13.80 19.42
N PRO A 145 5.28 -14.81 19.89
CA PRO A 145 4.39 -14.66 21.05
C PRO A 145 5.20 -14.41 22.32
N ARG A 146 4.75 -13.48 23.17
CA ARG A 146 5.34 -13.31 24.50
C ARG A 146 4.93 -14.47 25.40
N ALA A 147 5.90 -15.02 26.14
CA ALA A 147 5.67 -16.19 27.01
C ALA A 147 4.81 -15.90 28.25
N ILE A 148 4.78 -14.64 28.70
CA ILE A 148 4.06 -14.20 29.89
C ILE A 148 2.94 -13.25 29.45
N SER A 149 1.76 -13.41 30.05
CA SER A 149 0.59 -12.54 29.80
C SER A 149 0.94 -11.07 30.07
N PRO A 150 0.47 -10.12 29.23
CA PRO A 150 0.62 -8.68 29.48
C PRO A 150 0.12 -8.23 30.86
N LEU A 151 -0.92 -8.89 31.38
CA LEU A 151 -1.52 -8.60 32.69
C LEU A 151 -0.60 -8.87 33.89
N ALA A 152 0.53 -9.55 33.68
CA ALA A 152 1.51 -9.83 34.72
C ALA A 152 2.67 -8.82 34.76
N TYR A 153 2.71 -7.87 33.83
CA TYR A 153 3.73 -6.83 33.77
C TYR A 153 3.22 -5.52 34.39
N ALA A 154 4.15 -4.68 34.83
CA ALA A 154 3.83 -3.34 35.33
C ALA A 154 3.31 -2.44 34.19
N ASP A 155 2.32 -1.61 34.53
CA ASP A 155 1.72 -0.63 33.62
C ASP A 155 2.80 0.27 32.98
N GLY A 156 2.59 0.61 31.71
CA GLY A 156 3.49 1.45 30.92
C GLY A 156 4.68 0.73 30.28
N SER A 157 4.92 -0.54 30.59
CA SER A 157 5.92 -1.34 29.86
C SER A 157 5.40 -1.81 28.49
N PRO A 158 6.25 -1.94 27.45
CA PRO A 158 5.84 -2.51 26.17
C PRO A 158 5.24 -3.92 26.28
N GLN A 159 5.68 -4.69 27.28
CA GLN A 159 5.17 -6.04 27.57
C GLN A 159 3.76 -6.02 28.16
N ALA A 160 3.40 -4.98 28.92
CA ALA A 160 2.04 -4.80 29.44
C ALA A 160 1.05 -4.39 28.34
N THR A 161 1.53 -3.88 27.20
CA THR A 161 0.69 -3.29 26.14
C THR A 161 0.74 -4.04 24.81
N SER A 162 1.42 -5.19 24.70
CA SER A 162 1.48 -5.97 23.47
C SER A 162 1.53 -7.47 23.70
N LEU A 163 0.95 -8.24 22.77
CA LEU A 163 0.94 -9.71 22.82
C LEU A 163 2.21 -10.33 22.23
N TYR A 164 2.85 -9.65 21.27
CA TYR A 164 3.98 -10.18 20.50
C TYR A 164 5.21 -9.29 20.62
N ASP A 165 6.38 -9.89 20.38
CA ASP A 165 7.63 -9.21 20.09
C ASP A 165 7.84 -9.12 18.57
N THR A 166 8.24 -7.94 18.09
CA THR A 166 8.46 -7.62 16.67
C THR A 166 9.94 -7.40 16.32
N GLN A 167 10.87 -7.71 17.24
CA GLN A 167 12.30 -7.76 16.90
C GLN A 167 12.64 -8.67 15.69
N PRO A 168 11.95 -9.80 15.45
CA PRO A 168 12.15 -10.57 14.21
C PRO A 168 11.88 -9.76 12.94
N LEU A 169 10.81 -8.95 12.90
CA LEU A 169 10.52 -8.06 11.78
C LEU A 169 11.65 -7.05 11.56
N LYS A 170 12.19 -6.45 12.64
CA LYS A 170 13.32 -5.51 12.53
C LYS A 170 14.49 -6.14 11.77
N ARG A 171 14.93 -7.32 12.22
CA ARG A 171 16.04 -8.06 11.60
C ARG A 171 15.76 -8.42 10.13
N THR A 172 14.51 -8.78 9.81
CA THR A 172 14.10 -9.08 8.44
C THR A 172 14.15 -7.85 7.55
N LEU A 173 13.66 -6.70 8.03
CA LEU A 173 13.70 -5.44 7.30
C LEU A 173 15.15 -4.98 7.06
N GLU A 174 15.99 -4.98 8.10
CA GLU A 174 17.40 -4.60 7.99
C GLU A 174 18.20 -5.48 7.02
N ARG A 175 17.78 -6.73 6.81
CA ARG A 175 18.40 -7.64 5.84
C ARG A 175 17.86 -7.51 4.42
N LEU A 176 16.58 -7.20 4.26
CA LEU A 176 15.89 -7.23 2.95
C LEU A 176 15.72 -5.84 2.31
N VAL A 177 15.88 -4.77 3.08
CA VAL A 177 15.65 -3.39 2.66
C VAL A 177 16.96 -2.60 2.79
N ASP A 178 17.43 -2.05 1.67
CA ASP A 178 18.53 -1.08 1.67
C ASP A 178 17.97 0.31 2.01
N PHE A 179 18.11 0.71 3.28
CA PHE A 179 17.68 2.04 3.74
C PHE A 179 18.59 3.16 3.23
N ASP A 180 19.86 2.89 2.93
CA ASP A 180 20.74 3.90 2.34
C ASP A 180 20.26 4.27 0.94
N ARG A 181 19.85 3.29 0.13
CA ARG A 181 19.20 3.53 -1.17
C ARG A 181 17.93 4.39 -1.05
N ILE A 182 17.09 4.13 -0.06
CA ILE A 182 15.87 4.92 0.21
C ILE A 182 16.27 6.36 0.58
N ASN A 183 17.27 6.51 1.44
CA ASN A 183 17.72 7.79 1.95
C ASN A 183 18.57 8.60 0.95
N HIS A 184 19.09 7.96 -0.10
CA HIS A 184 19.67 8.63 -1.27
C HIS A 184 18.63 9.30 -2.18
N ARG A 185 17.32 9.11 -1.92
CA ARG A 185 16.19 9.79 -2.58
C ARG A 185 16.09 9.55 -4.09
N SER A 186 16.74 8.50 -4.61
CA SER A 186 16.56 8.03 -5.99
C SER A 186 15.15 7.46 -6.23
N VAL A 187 14.53 7.01 -5.14
CA VAL A 187 13.12 6.65 -5.04
C VAL A 187 12.56 7.29 -3.77
N ARG A 188 11.27 7.61 -3.79
CA ARG A 188 10.57 8.17 -2.64
C ARG A 188 9.78 7.08 -1.94
N LEU A 189 9.90 7.02 -0.62
CA LEU A 189 9.11 6.13 0.23
C LEU A 189 8.33 6.98 1.24
N ALA A 190 7.01 6.80 1.31
CA ALA A 190 6.15 7.41 2.31
C ALA A 190 5.43 6.34 3.13
N VAL A 191 5.40 6.50 4.45
CA VAL A 191 4.96 5.46 5.39
C VAL A 191 4.03 6.06 6.43
N GLY A 192 2.77 5.58 6.48
CA GLY A 192 1.76 6.10 7.38
C GLY A 192 1.74 5.38 8.73
N ALA A 193 1.86 6.13 9.83
CA ALA A 193 1.73 5.60 11.20
C ALA A 193 0.82 6.51 12.04
N ALA A 194 0.07 5.92 12.98
CA ALA A 194 -0.79 6.65 13.89
C ALA A 194 0.00 7.10 15.13
N ASN A 195 0.05 8.39 15.41
CA ASN A 195 0.63 8.90 16.64
C ASN A 195 -0.32 8.60 17.81
N ILE A 196 0.19 7.95 18.86
CA ILE A 196 -0.64 7.43 19.96
C ILE A 196 -1.26 8.56 20.78
N ASP A 197 -0.51 9.63 21.03
CA ASP A 197 -0.95 10.73 21.90
C ASP A 197 -2.04 11.59 21.25
N THR A 198 -1.99 11.75 19.93
CA THR A 198 -2.89 12.64 19.18
C THR A 198 -3.97 11.91 18.39
N GLY A 199 -3.81 10.62 18.12
CA GLY A 199 -4.70 9.84 17.25
C GLY A 199 -4.61 10.23 15.76
N ASN A 200 -3.66 11.09 15.37
CA ASN A 200 -3.49 11.54 14.00
C ASN A 200 -2.47 10.68 13.24
N VAL A 201 -2.63 10.57 11.91
CA VAL A 201 -1.62 9.96 11.06
C VAL A 201 -0.46 10.91 10.82
N ARG A 202 0.76 10.42 11.02
CA ARG A 202 1.99 11.00 10.50
C ARG A 202 2.47 10.16 9.32
N TYR A 203 2.85 10.83 8.24
CA TYR A 203 3.56 10.19 7.14
C TYR A 203 5.05 10.49 7.27
N PHE A 204 5.85 9.44 7.47
CA PHE A 204 7.30 9.52 7.37
C PHE A 204 7.69 9.40 5.91
N ASP A 205 8.43 10.36 5.37
CA ASP A 205 8.72 10.43 3.93
C ASP A 205 10.20 10.66 3.68
N SER A 206 10.82 9.79 2.86
CA SER A 206 12.24 9.85 2.54
C SER A 206 12.68 11.13 1.83
N ALA A 207 11.75 11.86 1.21
CA ALA A 207 12.01 13.18 0.65
C ALA A 207 12.19 14.26 1.73
N LEU A 208 11.65 14.04 2.93
CA LEU A 208 11.61 15.01 4.03
C LEU A 208 12.56 14.65 5.17
N GLU A 209 12.69 13.36 5.50
CA GLU A 209 13.46 12.85 6.62
C GLU A 209 14.12 11.49 6.32
N PRO A 210 15.25 11.14 6.96
CA PRO A 210 15.86 9.83 6.79
C PRO A 210 14.99 8.73 7.42
N LEU A 211 14.77 7.65 6.69
CA LEU A 211 14.01 6.49 7.15
C LEU A 211 14.93 5.38 7.67
N ARG A 212 14.38 4.58 8.57
CA ARG A 212 14.99 3.44 9.27
C ARG A 212 13.92 2.37 9.49
N ALA A 213 14.32 1.14 9.83
CA ALA A 213 13.40 0.00 10.00
C ALA A 213 12.23 0.31 10.96
N GLU A 214 12.49 1.08 12.00
CA GLU A 214 11.51 1.50 13.01
C GLU A 214 10.33 2.26 12.39
N HIS A 215 10.55 3.06 11.34
CA HIS A 215 9.45 3.77 10.66
C HIS A 215 8.47 2.80 9.99
N ILE A 216 9.00 1.71 9.42
CA ILE A 216 8.19 0.66 8.81
C ILE A 216 7.48 -0.16 9.89
N MET A 217 8.21 -0.49 10.97
CA MET A 217 7.65 -1.20 12.12
C MET A 217 6.53 -0.41 12.79
N ALA A 218 6.67 0.91 12.94
CA ALA A 218 5.64 1.80 13.47
C ALA A 218 4.36 1.70 12.63
N SER A 219 4.49 1.76 11.31
CA SER A 219 3.35 1.61 10.40
C SER A 219 2.71 0.23 10.46
N ALA A 220 3.44 -0.82 10.86
CA ALA A 220 2.94 -2.18 11.00
C ALA A 220 2.61 -2.58 12.44
N ALA A 221 2.67 -1.66 13.41
CA ALA A 221 2.47 -1.93 14.83
C ALA A 221 0.98 -1.97 15.21
N LEU A 222 0.27 -3.00 14.74
CA LEU A 222 -1.18 -3.17 14.93
C LEU A 222 -1.53 -3.45 16.40
N PRO A 223 -2.27 -2.56 17.09
CA PRO A 223 -2.68 -2.79 18.47
C PRO A 223 -3.87 -3.77 18.57
N PRO A 224 -3.99 -4.55 19.66
CA PRO A 224 -3.03 -4.71 20.77
C PRO A 224 -1.96 -5.78 20.49
N ALA A 225 -1.84 -6.27 19.25
CA ALA A 225 -0.92 -7.35 18.93
C ALA A 225 0.54 -6.91 19.09
N PHE A 226 0.92 -5.80 18.46
CA PHE A 226 2.30 -5.34 18.38
C PHE A 226 2.56 -4.12 19.27
N PRO A 227 3.77 -3.99 19.84
CA PRO A 227 4.11 -2.87 20.70
C PRO A 227 4.18 -1.57 19.87
N ALA A 228 3.89 -0.46 20.53
CA ALA A 228 4.16 0.86 19.98
C ALA A 228 5.66 1.00 19.65
N ILE A 229 5.96 1.72 18.58
CA ILE A 229 7.34 2.03 18.20
C ILE A 229 7.62 3.50 18.48
N GLU A 230 8.67 3.76 19.25
CA GLU A 230 9.10 5.12 19.56
C GLU A 230 10.06 5.64 18.49
N ILE A 231 9.73 6.80 17.94
CA ILE A 231 10.51 7.50 16.92
C ILE A 231 10.61 8.95 17.36
N ASP A 232 11.83 9.36 17.68
CA ASP A 232 12.20 10.73 18.05
C ASP A 232 11.34 11.27 19.21
N GLY A 233 11.17 10.44 20.25
CA GLY A 233 10.43 10.77 21.48
C GLY A 233 8.90 10.73 21.35
N LYS A 234 8.37 10.21 20.23
CA LYS A 234 6.93 10.03 20.02
C LYS A 234 6.61 8.57 19.73
N ALA A 235 5.52 8.07 20.31
CA ALA A 235 5.09 6.69 20.13
C ALA A 235 4.07 6.55 18.98
N TYR A 236 4.21 5.49 18.21
CA TYR A 236 3.40 5.24 17.02
C TYR A 236 2.86 3.81 16.97
N TRP A 237 1.63 3.69 16.46
CA TRP A 237 0.97 2.45 16.07
C TRP A 237 0.71 2.40 14.56
N ASP A 238 0.20 1.26 14.12
CA ASP A 238 -0.21 1.03 12.73
C ASP A 238 -1.13 2.15 12.24
N GLY A 239 -0.75 2.77 11.11
CA GLY A 239 -1.51 3.87 10.52
C GLY A 239 -2.91 3.46 10.06
N GLY A 240 -3.13 2.16 9.81
CA GLY A 240 -4.37 1.58 9.33
C GLY A 240 -5.54 1.74 10.29
N ILE A 241 -5.28 1.97 11.58
CA ILE A 241 -6.33 2.26 12.57
C ILE A 241 -6.95 3.65 12.36
N VAL A 242 -6.28 4.54 11.60
CA VAL A 242 -6.77 5.90 11.28
C VAL A 242 -6.93 6.10 9.77
N SER A 243 -5.89 5.81 8.98
CA SER A 243 -5.89 5.88 7.51
C SER A 243 -5.17 4.69 6.89
N ASN A 244 -5.95 3.79 6.29
CA ASN A 244 -5.44 2.53 5.75
C ASN A 244 -4.81 2.65 4.36
N THR A 245 -5.15 3.71 3.61
CA THR A 245 -4.63 3.96 2.26
C THR A 245 -4.01 5.36 2.21
N PRO A 246 -2.71 5.51 1.94
CA PRO A 246 -2.03 6.82 1.94
C PRO A 246 -2.24 7.63 0.64
N LEU A 247 -3.40 7.50 -0.01
CA LEU A 247 -3.68 8.15 -1.30
C LEU A 247 -3.72 9.67 -1.16
N ASP A 248 -4.45 10.19 -0.18
CA ASP A 248 -4.61 11.63 0.02
C ASP A 248 -3.25 12.32 0.25
N TYR A 249 -2.32 11.64 0.92
CA TYR A 249 -0.97 12.14 1.13
C TYR A 249 -0.19 12.26 -0.20
N VAL A 250 -0.33 11.25 -1.08
CA VAL A 250 0.32 11.27 -2.40
C VAL A 250 -0.24 12.41 -3.26
N LEU A 251 -1.56 12.56 -3.30
CA LEU A 251 -2.26 13.56 -4.12
C LEU A 251 -2.13 14.99 -3.60
N ALA A 252 -1.89 15.16 -2.28
CA ALA A 252 -1.69 16.46 -1.66
C ALA A 252 -0.23 16.95 -1.72
N ALA A 253 0.72 16.15 -2.20
CA ALA A 253 2.13 16.51 -2.16
C ALA A 253 2.47 17.72 -3.04
N GLN A 254 3.48 18.46 -2.58
CA GLN A 254 3.97 19.66 -3.23
C GLN A 254 5.46 19.53 -3.58
N PRO A 255 5.91 20.09 -4.72
CA PRO A 255 5.08 20.69 -5.77
C PRO A 255 4.24 19.63 -6.49
N ARG A 256 3.03 20.01 -6.94
CA ARG A 256 2.17 19.13 -7.73
C ARG A 256 2.84 18.75 -9.05
N ARG A 257 2.70 17.49 -9.45
CA ARG A 257 3.27 16.92 -10.68
C ARG A 257 2.18 16.16 -11.41
N ASP A 258 2.29 16.04 -12.73
CA ASP A 258 1.37 15.17 -13.47
C ASP A 258 1.65 13.71 -13.09
N SER A 259 0.75 13.10 -12.33
CA SER A 259 0.98 11.84 -11.63
C SER A 259 0.09 10.72 -12.16
N LEU A 260 0.71 9.59 -12.46
CA LEU A 260 0.04 8.30 -12.57
C LEU A 260 0.13 7.57 -11.24
N VAL A 261 -1.01 7.40 -10.57
CA VAL A 261 -1.08 6.72 -9.27
C VAL A 261 -1.76 5.36 -9.42
N PHE A 262 -1.04 4.29 -9.12
CA PHE A 262 -1.58 2.95 -8.96
C PHE A 262 -1.93 2.72 -7.49
N GLN A 263 -3.21 2.52 -7.20
CA GLN A 263 -3.67 2.20 -5.86
C GLN A 263 -4.09 0.73 -5.78
N VAL A 264 -3.57 0.01 -4.80
CA VAL A 264 -3.89 -1.40 -4.54
C VAL A 264 -4.69 -1.51 -3.26
N ASP A 265 -6.02 -1.61 -3.41
CA ASP A 265 -6.94 -1.89 -2.32
C ASP A 265 -7.09 -3.39 -2.08
N LEU A 266 -7.03 -3.77 -0.81
CA LEU A 266 -7.17 -5.13 -0.30
C LEU A 266 -8.55 -5.41 0.27
N TRP A 267 -9.28 -4.37 0.68
CA TRP A 267 -10.59 -4.49 1.33
C TRP A 267 -11.71 -4.04 0.41
N SER A 268 -12.70 -4.90 0.18
CA SER A 268 -13.78 -4.56 -0.74
C SER A 268 -14.87 -3.76 -0.06
N ALA A 269 -15.11 -2.54 -0.53
CA ALA A 269 -16.26 -1.75 -0.09
C ALA A 269 -17.61 -2.40 -0.44
N ARG A 270 -17.64 -3.32 -1.41
CA ARG A 270 -18.85 -4.03 -1.85
C ARG A 270 -18.73 -5.50 -1.52
N GLY A 271 -19.76 -6.07 -0.92
CA GLY A 271 -19.80 -7.48 -0.57
C GLY A 271 -21.24 -7.98 -0.54
N LEU A 272 -21.38 -9.30 -0.55
CA LEU A 272 -22.67 -9.94 -0.32
C LEU A 272 -23.13 -9.70 1.13
N ARG A 273 -24.43 -9.84 1.36
CA ARG A 273 -24.98 -9.79 2.72
C ARG A 273 -24.42 -10.98 3.53
N PRO A 274 -23.80 -10.74 4.70
CA PRO A 274 -23.30 -11.81 5.57
C PRO A 274 -24.38 -12.84 5.90
N GLN A 275 -24.05 -14.12 5.82
CA GLN A 275 -24.95 -15.24 6.17
C GLN A 275 -24.47 -15.98 7.42
N THR A 276 -23.17 -15.92 7.72
CA THR A 276 -22.57 -16.51 8.92
C THR A 276 -21.94 -15.44 9.81
N LEU A 277 -21.64 -15.79 11.06
CA LEU A 277 -20.88 -14.92 11.95
C LEU A 277 -19.48 -14.60 11.39
N MET A 278 -18.84 -15.55 10.70
CA MET A 278 -17.54 -15.33 10.08
C MET A 278 -17.65 -14.29 8.95
N ASP A 279 -18.69 -14.37 8.13
CA ASP A 279 -18.98 -13.39 7.09
C ASP A 279 -19.21 -12.00 7.71
N VAL A 280 -19.85 -11.91 8.88
CA VAL A 280 -20.07 -10.65 9.59
C VAL A 280 -18.73 -10.04 10.02
N LEU A 281 -17.85 -10.84 10.63
CA LEU A 281 -16.53 -10.39 11.08
C LEU A 281 -15.62 -9.98 9.91
N GLU A 282 -15.67 -10.71 8.80
CA GLU A 282 -14.97 -10.34 7.56
C GLU A 282 -15.55 -9.05 6.98
N ARG A 283 -16.88 -8.97 6.84
CA ARG A 283 -17.56 -7.81 6.28
C ARG A 283 -17.36 -6.54 7.12
N GLN A 284 -17.29 -6.67 8.44
CA GLN A 284 -16.95 -5.57 9.33
C GLN A 284 -15.58 -4.99 8.99
N LYS A 285 -14.56 -5.85 8.82
CA LYS A 285 -13.19 -5.42 8.44
C LYS A 285 -13.18 -4.79 7.05
N ASP A 286 -13.84 -5.40 6.08
CA ASP A 286 -14.01 -4.84 4.73
C ASP A 286 -14.53 -3.40 4.80
N ILE A 287 -15.63 -3.18 5.51
CA ILE A 287 -16.25 -1.85 5.62
C ILE A 287 -15.32 -0.88 6.36
N GLN A 288 -14.75 -1.30 7.49
CA GLN A 288 -13.85 -0.47 8.30
C GLN A 288 -12.68 0.04 7.47
N TYR A 289 -11.99 -0.85 6.76
CA TYR A 289 -10.75 -0.54 6.06
C TYR A 289 -10.93 -0.03 4.62
N SER A 290 -12.10 -0.20 3.99
CA SER A 290 -12.41 0.35 2.66
C SER A 290 -13.08 1.73 2.68
N SER A 291 -13.60 2.18 3.83
CA SER A 291 -14.51 3.33 3.92
C SER A 291 -13.93 4.66 3.42
N ARG A 292 -12.60 4.86 3.49
CA ARG A 292 -11.97 6.14 3.17
C ARG A 292 -11.52 6.30 1.71
N THR A 293 -11.22 5.22 1.00
CA THR A 293 -10.71 5.32 -0.38
C THR A 293 -11.66 6.13 -1.27
N ARG A 294 -12.95 5.76 -1.30
CA ARG A 294 -13.92 6.38 -2.21
C ARG A 294 -14.13 7.86 -1.89
N TYR A 295 -14.23 8.18 -0.60
CA TYR A 295 -14.38 9.55 -0.15
C TYR A 295 -13.15 10.40 -0.54
N GLY A 296 -11.94 9.87 -0.36
CA GLY A 296 -10.70 10.55 -0.77
C GLY A 296 -10.66 10.80 -2.27
N THR A 297 -10.89 9.78 -3.10
CA THR A 297 -10.90 9.93 -4.56
C THR A 297 -11.97 10.91 -5.05
N ASP A 298 -13.19 10.86 -4.49
CA ASP A 298 -14.27 11.76 -4.87
C ASP A 298 -13.98 13.22 -4.46
N THR A 299 -13.34 13.39 -3.30
CA THR A 299 -12.93 14.71 -2.80
C THR A 299 -11.84 15.30 -3.70
N VAL A 300 -10.79 14.54 -4.00
CA VAL A 300 -9.72 15.01 -4.89
C VAL A 300 -10.24 15.30 -6.29
N ALA A 301 -11.11 14.44 -6.85
CA ALA A 301 -11.73 14.69 -8.15
C ALA A 301 -12.59 15.97 -8.16
N ARG A 302 -13.32 16.24 -7.06
CA ARG A 302 -14.11 17.48 -6.92
C ARG A 302 -13.21 18.70 -6.81
N GLU A 303 -12.17 18.63 -5.99
CA GLU A 303 -11.19 19.72 -5.88
C GLU A 303 -10.52 20.00 -7.21
N GLN A 304 -10.12 18.96 -7.96
CA GLN A 304 -9.51 19.14 -9.28
C GLN A 304 -10.46 19.79 -10.28
N LYS A 305 -11.74 19.41 -10.28
CA LYS A 305 -12.75 20.09 -11.10
C LYS A 305 -12.89 21.56 -10.74
N LEU A 306 -12.86 21.89 -9.46
CA LEU A 306 -12.92 23.28 -8.99
C LEU A 306 -11.67 24.07 -9.40
N ARG A 307 -10.47 23.46 -9.31
CA ARG A 307 -9.22 24.08 -9.79
C ARG A 307 -9.25 24.38 -11.28
N ASN A 308 -9.67 23.41 -12.10
CA ASN A 308 -9.80 23.58 -13.54
C ASN A 308 -10.84 24.66 -13.90
N ALA A 309 -12.00 24.66 -13.23
CA ALA A 309 -13.04 25.66 -13.43
C ALA A 309 -12.56 27.07 -13.02
N LEU A 310 -11.77 27.18 -11.95
CA LEU A 310 -11.17 28.43 -11.52
C LEU A 310 -10.15 28.96 -12.55
N GLY A 311 -9.31 28.09 -13.12
CA GLY A 311 -8.39 28.44 -14.20
C GLY A 311 -9.13 28.99 -15.43
N GLN A 312 -10.17 28.28 -15.89
CA GLN A 312 -11.01 28.73 -17.01
C GLN A 312 -11.74 30.05 -16.71
N LEU A 313 -12.20 30.24 -15.47
CA LEU A 313 -12.84 31.49 -15.06
C LEU A 313 -11.86 32.67 -15.16
N ILE A 314 -10.62 32.49 -14.70
CA ILE A 314 -9.57 33.53 -14.77
C ILE A 314 -9.22 33.85 -16.23
N GLU A 315 -9.09 32.83 -17.08
CA GLU A 315 -8.86 33.02 -18.52
C GLU A 315 -10.00 33.80 -19.21
N SER A 316 -11.24 33.71 -18.68
CA SER A 316 -12.39 34.46 -19.21
C SER A 316 -12.48 35.92 -18.76
N LEU A 317 -11.63 36.36 -17.82
CA LEU A 317 -11.62 37.75 -17.35
C LEU A 317 -11.08 38.70 -18.45
N PRO A 318 -11.58 39.96 -18.56
CA PRO A 318 -11.23 40.87 -19.65
C PRO A 318 -9.73 41.12 -19.85
N ASP A 319 -8.97 41.13 -18.75
CA ASP A 319 -7.50 41.30 -18.75
C ASP A 319 -6.73 40.01 -18.41
N GLY A 320 -7.44 38.88 -18.22
CA GLY A 320 -6.87 37.61 -17.74
C GLY A 320 -6.19 37.70 -16.37
N LYS A 321 -6.46 38.76 -15.62
CA LYS A 321 -5.75 39.11 -14.38
C LYS A 321 -6.73 39.27 -13.23
N LEU A 322 -6.32 38.73 -12.08
CA LEU A 322 -6.97 38.96 -10.80
C LEU A 322 -6.34 40.17 -10.10
N PRO A 323 -7.05 40.83 -9.17
CA PRO A 323 -6.41 41.74 -8.24
C PRO A 323 -5.25 41.05 -7.52
N ALA A 324 -4.11 41.73 -7.36
CA ALA A 324 -2.87 41.12 -6.86
C ALA A 324 -3.02 40.31 -5.56
N LYS A 325 -3.88 40.78 -4.64
CA LYS A 325 -4.19 40.05 -3.40
C LYS A 325 -4.89 38.71 -3.68
N LEU A 326 -5.88 38.71 -4.56
CA LEU A 326 -6.66 37.52 -4.90
C LEU A 326 -5.84 36.55 -5.76
N GLU A 327 -4.95 37.05 -6.61
CA GLU A 327 -3.98 36.24 -7.34
C GLU A 327 -3.04 35.50 -6.38
N ALA A 328 -2.49 36.18 -5.37
CA ALA A 328 -1.65 35.57 -4.35
C ALA A 328 -2.40 34.51 -3.52
N ASP A 329 -3.64 34.79 -3.11
CA ASP A 329 -4.47 33.85 -2.33
C ASP A 329 -4.84 32.59 -3.14
N LEU A 330 -5.05 32.74 -4.45
CA LEU A 330 -5.45 31.64 -5.33
C LEU A 330 -4.27 30.88 -5.95
N GLN A 331 -3.06 31.44 -5.98
CA GLN A 331 -1.87 30.81 -6.59
C GLN A 331 -1.67 29.33 -6.18
N PRO A 332 -1.84 28.92 -4.91
CA PRO A 332 -1.70 27.50 -4.52
C PRO A 332 -2.75 26.56 -5.13
N TRP A 333 -3.82 27.10 -5.69
CA TRP A 333 -4.98 26.39 -6.24
C TRP A 333 -5.02 26.40 -7.78
N LEU A 334 -4.20 27.23 -8.44
CA LEU A 334 -4.21 27.40 -9.91
C LEU A 334 -3.37 26.38 -10.69
N CYS A 335 -2.98 25.27 -10.05
CA CYS A 335 -2.28 24.18 -10.71
C CYS A 335 -3.28 23.08 -11.11
N ASP A 336 -3.27 22.72 -12.40
CA ASP A 336 -4.09 21.66 -12.98
C ASP A 336 -3.49 20.26 -12.82
N ARG A 337 -2.26 20.16 -12.31
CA ARG A 337 -1.56 18.88 -12.11
C ARG A 337 -2.03 18.17 -10.84
N VAL A 338 -2.15 16.85 -10.92
CA VAL A 338 -2.43 15.92 -9.83
C VAL A 338 -1.46 14.77 -9.93
#